data_AF-A0A957MDF1-F1
#
_entry.id   AF-A0A957MDF1-F1
#
_cell.length_a   1.000
_cell.length_b   1.000
_cell.length_c   1.000
_cell.angle_alpha   90.00
_cell.angle_beta   90.00
_cell.angle_gamma   90.00
#
_symmetry.space_group_name_H-M   'P 1'
#
loop_
_entity.id
_entity.type
_entity.pdbx_description
1 polymer ?
#
loop_
_entity_poly.entity_id
_entity_poly.type
_entity_poly.pdbx_seq_one_letter_code
_entity_poly.pdbx_strand_id
1 'polypeptide(L)' 'MEFRFCPHCATPLDRQVRGDRLRPACPNCGYVHYRNPTAGVAVIVRRDDGALLLGRRGPKAGYGAGQWCIPCG' A
#
# COMPACT_ATOMS: atom_id res chain seq x y z
N MET A 1 0.68 -0.63 5.38
CA MET A 1 0.00 -1.24 6.55
C MET A 1 1.01 -1.38 7.68
N GLU A 2 0.62 -1.12 8.92
CA GLU A 2 1.50 -1.25 10.08
C GLU A 2 0.92 -2.31 11.03
N PHE A 3 1.64 -3.43 11.19
CA PHE A 3 1.22 -4.48 12.10
C PHE A 3 1.47 -4.04 13.55
N ARG A 4 0.46 -4.21 14.40
CA ARG A 4 0.60 -4.03 15.86
C ARG A 4 1.09 -5.30 16.56
N PHE A 5 0.79 -6.46 15.98
CA PHE A 5 1.12 -7.78 16.51
C PHE A 5 1.88 -8.59 15.47
N CYS A 6 2.73 -9.51 15.92
CA CYS A 6 3.49 -10.39 15.05
C CYS A 6 2.54 -11.31 14.27
N PRO A 7 2.64 -11.37 12.92
CA PRO A 7 1.77 -12.24 12.12
C PRO A 7 2.07 -13.74 12.32
N HIS A 8 3.22 -14.08 12.94
CA HIS A 8 3.61 -15.47 13.17
C HIS A 8 3.22 -16.00 14.55
N CYS A 9 3.26 -15.17 15.60
CA CYS A 9 3.07 -15.63 16.99
C CYS A 9 2.19 -14.71 17.85
N ALA A 10 1.55 -13.71 17.25
CA ALA A 10 0.66 -12.73 17.92
C ALA A 10 1.28 -11.86 19.02
N THR A 11 2.57 -12.01 19.35
CA THR A 11 3.28 -11.13 20.29
C THR A 11 3.24 -9.68 19.79
N PRO A 12 2.97 -8.68 20.65
CA PRO A 12 3.08 -7.27 20.28
C PRO A 12 4.45 -6.95 19.68
N LEU A 13 4.47 -6.17 18.59
CA LEU A 13 5.73 -5.73 17.97
C LEU A 13 6.29 -4.53 18.73
N ASP A 14 7.62 -4.47 18.85
CA ASP A 14 8.35 -3.35 19.43
C ASP A 14 9.31 -2.73 18.42
N ARG A 15 9.72 -1.46 18.59
CA ARG A 15 10.67 -0.80 17.68
C ARG A 15 12.10 -1.13 18.10
N GLN A 16 12.77 -1.94 17.30
CA GLN A 16 14.15 -2.35 17.54
C GLN A 16 15.05 -1.89 16.39
N VAL A 17 16.33 -1.64 16.69
CA VAL A 17 17.33 -1.36 15.65
C VAL A 17 17.57 -2.63 14.83
N ARG A 18 17.37 -2.54 13.52
CA ARG A 18 17.63 -3.61 12.54
C ARG A 18 18.30 -2.98 11.31
N GLY A 19 19.61 -3.18 11.20
CA GLY A 19 20.46 -2.43 10.26
C GLY A 19 20.64 -0.99 10.71
N ASP A 20 20.37 -0.04 9.81
CA ASP A 20 20.49 1.41 10.00
C ASP A 20 19.21 2.08 10.54
N ARG A 21 18.13 1.32 10.78
CA ARG A 21 16.79 1.87 11.07
C ARG A 21 16.10 1.17 12.24
N LEU A 22 15.26 1.93 12.94
CA LEU A 22 14.25 1.40 13.87
C LEU A 22 13.10 0.78 13.08
N ARG A 23 12.81 -0.49 13.36
CA ARG A 23 11.75 -1.26 12.67
C ARG A 23 10.88 -1.99 13.70
N PRO A 24 9.57 -2.17 13.42
CA PRO A 24 8.76 -3.08 14.21
C PRO A 24 9.33 -4.50 14.11
N ALA A 25 9.71 -5.08 15.24
CA ALA A 25 10.28 -6.41 15.34
C ALA A 25 9.65 -7.16 16.51
N CYS A 26 9.48 -8.46 16.35
CA CYS A 26 8.92 -9.33 17.37
C CYS A 26 10.03 -9.71 18.37
N PRO A 27 9.89 -9.38 19.67
CA PRO A 27 10.87 -9.77 20.69
C PRO A 27 10.85 -11.27 20.99
N ASN A 28 9.77 -11.99 20.65
CA ASN A 28 9.61 -13.41 20.95
C ASN A 28 10.19 -14.33 19.86
N CYS A 29 9.78 -14.15 18.60
CA CYS A 29 10.17 -15.05 17.51
C CYS A 29 11.18 -14.44 16.51
N GLY A 30 11.58 -13.18 16.70
CA GLY A 30 12.58 -12.52 15.87
C GLY A 30 12.09 -11.98 14.51
N TYR A 31 10.81 -12.15 14.15
CA TYR A 31 10.23 -11.56 12.94
C TYR A 31 10.48 -10.04 12.87
N VAL A 32 10.87 -9.54 11.68
CA VAL A 32 11.06 -8.11 11.43
C VAL A 32 10.10 -7.65 10.35
N HIS A 33 9.30 -6.63 10.64
CA HIS A 33 8.37 -6.06 9.67
C HIS A 33 9.08 -5.07 8.74
N TYR A 34 9.35 -5.50 7.52
CA TYR A 34 9.80 -4.62 6.44
C TYR A 34 8.57 -4.06 5.70
N ARG A 35 8.48 -2.73 5.63
CA ARG A 35 7.48 -2.07 4.78
C ARG A 35 7.91 -2.22 3.33
N ASN A 36 7.28 -3.15 2.61
CA ASN A 36 7.43 -3.22 1.17
C ASN A 36 6.38 -2.31 0.52
N PRO A 37 6.79 -1.34 -0.32
CA PRO A 37 5.83 -0.58 -1.11
C PRO A 37 5.10 -1.54 -2.05
N THR A 38 3.77 -1.44 -2.11
CA THR A 38 2.97 -2.17 -3.09
C THR A 38 3.28 -1.60 -4.47
N ALA A 39 3.54 -2.46 -5.45
CA ALA A 39 3.64 -2.05 -6.84
C ALA A 39 2.25 -1.67 -7.35
N GLY A 40 2.16 -0.51 -7.99
CA GLY A 40 0.94 -0.07 -8.68
C GLY A 40 1.19 0.05 -10.18
N VAL A 41 0.16 -0.19 -10.97
CA VAL A 41 0.19 -0.05 -12.44
C VAL A 41 -0.93 0.87 -12.88
N ALA A 42 -0.64 1.75 -13.83
CA ALA A 42 -1.63 2.60 -14.47
C ALA A 42 -1.49 2.52 -15.99
N VAL A 43 -2.61 2.64 -16.70
CA VAL A 43 -2.63 2.57 -18.17
C VAL A 43 -3.39 3.76 -18.76
N ILE A 44 -2.96 4.19 -19.94
CA ILE A 44 -3.67 5.15 -20.76
C ILE A 44 -4.31 4.39 -21.91
N VAL A 45 -5.64 4.35 -21.94
CA VAL A 45 -6.38 3.74 -23.05
C VAL A 45 -6.86 4.88 -23.94
N ARG A 46 -6.43 4.85 -25.21
CA ARG A 46 -6.72 5.88 -26.21
C ARG A 46 -7.45 5.25 -27.39
N ARG A 47 -8.52 5.90 -27.85
CA ARG A 47 -9.20 5.59 -29.12
C ARG A 47 -8.50 6.29 -30.27
N ASP A 48 -8.70 5.80 -31.50
CA ASP A 48 -8.04 6.32 -32.71
C ASP A 48 -8.36 7.81 -32.97
N ASP A 49 -9.54 8.27 -32.57
CA ASP A 49 -9.96 9.68 -32.63
C ASP A 49 -9.31 10.59 -31.57
N GLY A 50 -8.46 10.01 -30.72
CA GLY A 50 -7.73 10.71 -29.67
C GLY A 50 -8.42 10.74 -28.31
N ALA A 51 -9.65 10.24 -28.18
CA ALA A 51 -10.34 10.20 -26.89
C ALA A 51 -9.64 9.27 -25.88
N LEU A 52 -9.66 9.64 -24.60
CA LEU A 52 -9.08 8.87 -23.50
C LEU A 52 -10.15 8.24 -22.61
N LEU A 53 -9.94 6.99 -22.18
CA LEU A 53 -10.79 6.36 -21.19
C LEU A 53 -10.44 6.89 -19.79
N LEU A 54 -11.45 7.42 -19.10
CA LEU A 54 -11.37 7.83 -17.70
C LEU A 54 -12.49 7.16 -16.89
N GLY A 55 -12.18 6.78 -15.66
CA GLY A 55 -13.16 6.35 -14.66
C GLY A 55 -13.43 7.46 -13.65
N ARG A 56 -14.70 7.67 -13.29
CA ARG A 56 -15.05 8.54 -12.17
C ARG A 56 -14.99 7.74 -10.88
N ARG A 57 -14.16 8.17 -9.94
CA ARG A 57 -13.96 7.46 -8.67
C ARG A 57 -15.23 7.50 -7.84
N GLY A 58 -15.62 6.34 -7.29
CA GLY A 58 -16.84 6.21 -6.50
C GLY A 58 -16.84 7.11 -5.24
N PRO A 59 -18.03 7.37 -4.66
CA PRO A 59 -18.17 8.31 -3.54
C PRO A 59 -17.48 7.85 -2.26
N LYS A 60 -17.19 6.55 -2.12
CA LYS A 60 -16.49 5.97 -0.97
C LYS A 60 -14.98 5.75 -1.23
N ALA A 61 -14.43 6.29 -2.32
CA ALA A 61 -13.00 6.15 -2.59
C ALA A 61 -12.17 6.87 -1.51
N GLY A 62 -11.18 6.18 -0.93
CA GLY A 62 -10.35 6.75 0.14
C GLY A 62 -9.49 7.95 -0.29
N TYR A 63 -9.30 8.14 -1.59
CA TYR A 63 -8.67 9.32 -2.18
C TYR A 63 -9.38 9.68 -3.49
N GLY A 64 -9.53 10.98 -3.75
CA GLY A 64 -10.04 11.53 -5.01
C GLY A 64 -11.50 11.16 -5.32
N ALA A 65 -12.36 10.99 -4.31
CA ALA A 65 -13.77 10.68 -4.53
C ALA A 65 -14.45 11.68 -5.49
N GLY A 66 -15.21 11.17 -6.46
CA GLY A 66 -15.90 11.98 -7.46
C GLY A 66 -15.01 12.59 -8.55
N GLN A 67 -13.68 12.46 -8.47
CA GLN A 67 -12.75 12.92 -9.49
C GLN A 67 -12.60 11.90 -10.64
N TRP A 68 -12.19 12.39 -11.80
CA TRP A 68 -11.81 11.56 -12.94
C TRP A 68 -10.37 11.04 -12.78
N CYS A 69 -10.13 9.80 -13.16
CA CYS A 69 -8.81 9.16 -13.07
C CYS A 69 -8.64 8.16 -14.23
N ILE A 70 -7.39 7.90 -14.59
CA ILE A 70 -7.03 6.84 -15.53
C ILE A 70 -7.18 5.47 -14.85
N PRO A 71 -7.40 4.37 -15.60
CA PRO A 71 -7.41 3.03 -15.01
C PRO A 71 -6.07 2.72 -14.32
N CYS A 72 -6.11 2.45 -13.02
CA CYS A 72 -4.94 2.17 -12.19
C CYS A 72 -5.29 1.26 -11.00
N GLY A 73 -4.32 0.49 -10.49
CA GLY A 73 -4.47 -0.43 -9.36
C GLY A 73 -3.16 -0.73 -8.64
#